data_AF-F8KEJ9-F1
#
_entry.id   AF-F8KEJ9-F1
#
_cell.length_a   1.000
_cell.length_b   1.000
_cell.length_c   1.000
_cell.angle_alpha   90.00
_cell.angle_beta   90.00
_cell.angle_gamma   90.00
#
_symmetry.space_group_name_H-M   'P 1'
#
loop_
_entity.id
_entity.type
_entity.pdbx_description
1 polymer ?
#
loop_
_entity_poly.entity_id
_entity_poly.type
_entity_poly.pdbx_seq_one_letter_code
_entity_poly.pdbx_strand_id
1 'polypeptide(L)'
;MNEKVVFDQLSKDVADQVRVRQTYKYFNGTDRSKGLYDEAIRMGEDVLQEHKEGYNEPQAMVDLVDQAIYNSRKALNGQQTDKHSLKMQLSRASQFLRSQEFAGLPIKTQQYWEREITAARNIEVASNTDQALANKTAIKVATMFDTMEQMRHN
;
A
#
# COMPACT_ATOMS: atom_id res chain seq x y z
N MET A 1 -17.20 -16.83 -41.10
CA MET A 1 -17.40 -16.97 -39.64
C MET A 1 -16.92 -15.67 -39.03
N ASN A 2 -17.78 -14.93 -38.34
CA ASN A 2 -17.28 -13.80 -37.53
C ASN A 2 -16.71 -14.44 -36.27
N GLU A 3 -15.39 -14.30 -36.07
CA GLU A 3 -14.74 -14.74 -34.84
C GLU A 3 -15.39 -14.00 -33.66
N LYS A 4 -15.80 -14.75 -32.64
CA LYS A 4 -16.36 -14.15 -31.41
C LYS A 4 -15.22 -13.44 -30.70
N VAL A 5 -15.39 -12.15 -30.44
CA VAL A 5 -14.44 -11.33 -29.67
C VAL A 5 -14.39 -11.83 -28.23
N VAL A 6 -13.19 -11.94 -27.67
CA VAL A 6 -12.92 -12.51 -26.35
C VAL A 6 -12.53 -11.40 -25.36
N PHE A 7 -13.38 -11.17 -24.36
CA PHE A 7 -13.19 -10.12 -23.34
C PHE A 7 -12.81 -10.66 -21.95
N ASP A 8 -12.65 -11.97 -21.80
CA ASP A 8 -12.41 -12.61 -20.50
C ASP A 8 -11.11 -12.14 -19.85
N GLN A 9 -10.07 -11.92 -20.66
CA GLN A 9 -8.78 -11.45 -20.17
C GLN A 9 -8.86 -9.98 -19.76
N LEU A 10 -9.40 -9.11 -20.63
CA LEU A 10 -9.63 -7.70 -20.33
C LEU A 10 -10.45 -7.50 -19.05
N SER A 11 -11.54 -8.26 -18.89
CA SER A 11 -12.37 -8.23 -17.68
C SER A 11 -11.57 -8.58 -16.42
N LYS A 12 -10.69 -9.58 -16.48
CA LYS A 12 -9.82 -9.96 -15.37
C LYS A 12 -8.79 -8.88 -15.08
N ASP A 13 -8.16 -8.32 -16.10
CA ASP A 13 -7.10 -7.31 -15.94
C ASP A 13 -7.63 -5.98 -15.39
N VAL A 14 -8.82 -5.56 -15.82
CA VAL A 14 -9.55 -4.41 -15.26
C VAL A 14 -9.94 -4.67 -13.81
N ALA A 15 -10.48 -5.84 -13.48
CA ALA A 15 -10.86 -6.19 -12.11
C ALA A 15 -9.64 -6.24 -11.16
N ASP A 16 -8.49 -6.69 -11.66
CA ASP A 16 -7.25 -6.80 -10.91
C ASP A 16 -6.67 -5.45 -10.45
N GLN A 17 -7.18 -4.33 -10.97
CA GLN A 17 -6.74 -2.99 -10.56
C GLN A 17 -6.80 -2.78 -9.05
N VAL A 18 -7.80 -3.37 -8.37
CA VAL A 18 -7.97 -3.24 -6.91
C VAL A 18 -6.75 -3.78 -6.19
N ARG A 19 -6.23 -4.93 -6.63
CA ARG A 19 -5.01 -5.53 -6.08
C ARG A 19 -3.79 -4.72 -6.46
N VAL A 20 -3.64 -4.33 -7.73
CA VAL A 20 -2.46 -3.59 -8.22
C VAL A 20 -2.30 -2.26 -7.49
N ARG A 21 -3.39 -1.53 -7.26
CA ARG A 21 -3.40 -0.25 -6.53
C ARG A 21 -2.93 -0.35 -5.08
N GLN A 22 -3.01 -1.55 -4.48
CA GLN A 22 -2.54 -1.82 -3.12
C GLN A 22 -1.05 -2.24 -3.05
N THR A 23 -0.41 -2.48 -4.21
CA THR A 23 1.02 -2.83 -4.26
C THR A 23 1.89 -1.59 -4.07
N TYR A 24 3.09 -1.78 -3.51
CA TYR A 24 4.07 -0.70 -3.37
C TYR A 24 4.49 -0.12 -4.74
N LYS A 25 4.46 -0.92 -5.82
CA LYS A 25 4.79 -0.47 -7.17
C LYS A 25 3.86 0.64 -7.66
N TYR A 26 2.56 0.52 -7.37
CA TYR A 26 1.59 1.57 -7.67
C TYR A 26 1.60 2.66 -6.62
N PHE A 27 1.46 2.29 -5.34
CA PHE A 27 1.28 3.24 -4.25
C PHE A 27 2.45 4.23 -4.10
N ASN A 28 3.69 3.72 -4.15
CA ASN A 28 4.90 4.54 -4.12
C ASN A 28 5.40 4.93 -5.52
N GLY A 29 4.61 4.64 -6.57
CA GLY A 29 4.95 4.96 -7.94
C GLY A 29 4.89 6.46 -8.21
N THR A 30 5.65 6.92 -9.20
CA THR A 30 5.54 8.30 -9.69
C THR A 30 4.13 8.57 -10.24
N ASP A 31 3.66 9.81 -10.10
CA ASP A 31 2.35 10.21 -10.64
C ASP A 31 2.22 9.89 -12.13
N ARG A 32 3.31 10.06 -12.89
CA ARG A 32 3.36 9.67 -14.30
C ARG A 32 3.10 8.18 -14.51
N SER A 33 3.80 7.31 -13.77
CA SER A 33 3.61 5.85 -13.92
C SER A 33 2.22 5.39 -13.49
N LYS A 34 1.67 6.00 -12.44
CA LYS A 34 0.30 5.74 -11.95
C LYS A 34 -0.73 6.19 -12.98
N GLY A 35 -0.59 7.41 -13.49
CA GLY A 35 -1.47 7.96 -14.52
C GLY A 35 -1.52 7.09 -15.77
N LEU A 36 -0.38 6.59 -16.25
CA LEU A 36 -0.34 5.67 -17.40
C LEU A 36 -1.09 4.36 -17.14
N TYR A 37 -0.97 3.80 -15.93
CA TYR A 37 -1.72 2.60 -15.55
C TYR A 37 -3.22 2.88 -15.43
N ASP A 38 -3.59 4.00 -14.81
CA ASP A 38 -4.98 4.42 -14.61
C ASP A 38 -5.69 4.70 -15.93
N GLU A 39 -4.99 5.34 -16.87
CA GLU A 39 -5.49 5.57 -18.23
C GLU A 39 -5.72 4.26 -18.98
N ALA A 40 -4.79 3.31 -18.90
CA ALA A 40 -4.95 1.99 -19.52
C ALA A 40 -6.14 1.21 -18.94
N ILE A 41 -6.34 1.28 -17.62
CA ILE A 41 -7.51 0.68 -16.97
C ILE A 41 -8.81 1.34 -17.44
N ARG A 42 -8.84 2.68 -17.53
CA ARG A 42 -10.01 3.42 -18.01
C ARG A 42 -10.37 3.02 -19.45
N MET A 43 -9.39 2.87 -20.33
CA MET A 43 -9.64 2.36 -21.70
C MET A 43 -10.23 0.94 -21.70
N GLY A 44 -9.78 0.08 -20.79
CA GLY A 44 -10.36 -1.25 -20.61
C GLY A 44 -11.79 -1.23 -20.10
N GLU A 45 -12.10 -0.34 -19.15
CA GLU A 45 -13.46 -0.13 -18.66
C GLU A 45 -14.39 0.37 -19.76
N ASP A 46 -13.93 1.34 -20.58
CA ASP A 46 -14.67 1.89 -21.71
C ASP A 46 -15.01 0.78 -22.72
N VAL A 47 -14.02 -0.02 -23.16
CA VAL A 47 -14.23 -1.15 -24.09
C VAL A 47 -15.22 -2.18 -23.53
N LEU A 48 -15.13 -2.51 -22.24
CA LEU A 48 -16.07 -3.43 -21.61
C LEU A 48 -17.48 -2.85 -21.49
N GLN A 49 -17.61 -1.53 -21.39
CA GLN A 49 -18.89 -0.84 -21.34
C GLN A 49 -19.54 -0.75 -22.72
N GLU A 50 -18.78 -0.38 -23.75
CA GLU A 50 -19.22 -0.41 -25.16
C GLU A 50 -19.73 -1.83 -25.53
N HIS A 51 -18.99 -2.86 -25.14
CA HIS A 51 -19.40 -4.23 -25.39
C HIS A 51 -20.76 -4.57 -24.75
N LYS A 52 -21.00 -4.12 -23.51
CA LYS A 52 -22.28 -4.30 -22.81
C LYS A 52 -23.43 -3.55 -23.48
N GLU A 53 -23.15 -2.42 -24.12
CA GLU A 53 -24.11 -1.61 -24.86
C GLU A 53 -24.41 -2.19 -26.25
N GLY A 54 -23.73 -3.28 -26.64
CA GLY A 54 -23.97 -4.00 -27.89
C GLY A 54 -23.18 -3.45 -29.08
N TYR A 55 -22.15 -2.64 -28.82
CA TYR A 55 -21.18 -2.28 -29.84
C TYR A 55 -20.35 -3.51 -30.24
N ASN A 56 -19.73 -3.43 -31.42
CA ASN A 56 -18.97 -4.52 -32.00
C ASN A 56 -17.49 -4.12 -32.12
N GLU A 57 -16.76 -4.29 -31.04
CA GLU A 57 -15.34 -3.96 -30.94
C GLU A 57 -14.50 -5.00 -31.68
N PRO A 58 -13.53 -4.61 -32.53
CA PRO A 58 -12.65 -5.57 -33.16
C PRO A 58 -11.72 -6.21 -32.12
N GLN A 59 -11.41 -7.51 -32.26
CA GLN A 59 -10.47 -8.22 -31.37
C GLN A 59 -9.13 -7.49 -31.24
N ALA A 60 -8.64 -6.87 -32.32
CA ALA A 60 -7.41 -6.09 -32.30
C ALA A 60 -7.45 -4.90 -31.31
N MET A 61 -8.63 -4.30 -31.07
CA MET A 61 -8.79 -3.24 -30.07
C MET A 61 -8.71 -3.81 -28.65
N VAL A 62 -9.35 -4.96 -28.41
CA VAL A 62 -9.28 -5.66 -27.12
C VAL A 62 -7.83 -6.05 -26.81
N ASP A 63 -7.13 -6.65 -27.78
CA ASP A 63 -5.73 -7.06 -27.64
C ASP A 63 -4.81 -5.87 -27.36
N LEU A 64 -5.04 -4.73 -28.04
CA LEU A 64 -4.28 -3.51 -27.83
C LEU A 64 -4.44 -2.96 -26.40
N VAL A 65 -5.67 -2.98 -25.88
CA VAL A 65 -5.97 -2.49 -24.54
C VAL A 65 -5.43 -3.44 -23.47
N ASP A 66 -5.55 -4.75 -23.66
CA ASP A 66 -4.90 -5.76 -22.81
C ASP A 66 -3.39 -5.54 -22.73
N GLN A 67 -2.76 -5.31 -23.88
CA GLN A 67 -1.32 -5.04 -23.97
C GLN A 67 -0.95 -3.71 -23.30
N ALA A 68 -1.79 -2.68 -23.38
CA ALA A 68 -1.61 -1.40 -22.71
C ALA A 68 -1.68 -1.55 -21.18
N ILE A 69 -2.65 -2.31 -20.65
CA ILE A 69 -2.77 -2.60 -19.22
C ILE A 69 -1.54 -3.40 -18.74
N TYR A 70 -1.14 -4.43 -19.49
CA TYR A 70 0.04 -5.22 -19.15
C TYR A 70 1.33 -4.38 -19.09
N ASN A 71 1.57 -3.57 -20.13
CA ASN A 71 2.78 -2.74 -20.24
C ASN A 71 2.83 -1.65 -19.17
N SER A 72 1.71 -0.96 -18.94
CA SER A 72 1.63 0.08 -17.91
C SER A 72 1.78 -0.50 -16.50
N ARG A 73 1.18 -1.68 -16.21
CA ARG A 73 1.38 -2.41 -14.96
C ARG A 73 2.87 -2.76 -14.74
N LYS A 74 3.57 -3.19 -15.78
CA LYS A 74 5.02 -3.45 -15.73
C LYS A 74 5.85 -2.18 -15.53
N ALA A 75 5.39 -1.06 -16.07
CA ALA A 75 6.05 0.24 -15.98
C ALA A 75 5.86 0.95 -14.63
N LEU A 76 4.99 0.44 -13.75
CA LEU A 76 4.86 0.93 -12.37
C LEU A 76 6.21 0.87 -11.66
N ASN A 77 6.67 2.03 -11.20
CA ASN A 77 8.06 2.23 -10.77
C ASN A 77 8.22 2.47 -9.26
N GLY A 78 7.14 2.29 -8.48
CA GLY A 78 7.19 2.44 -7.03
C GLY A 78 8.15 1.45 -6.38
N GLN A 79 8.88 1.95 -5.39
CA GLN A 79 9.88 1.17 -4.66
C GLN A 79 9.29 0.62 -3.36
N GLN A 80 9.88 -0.48 -2.89
CA GLN A 80 9.53 -1.01 -1.59
C GLN A 80 10.03 -0.06 -0.50
N THR A 81 9.19 0.19 0.51
CA THR A 81 9.52 1.05 1.64
C THR A 81 10.50 0.36 2.57
N ASP A 82 11.58 1.05 2.95
CA ASP A 82 12.48 0.57 3.99
C ASP A 82 11.84 0.80 5.37
N LYS A 83 11.54 -0.30 6.06
CA LYS A 83 10.95 -0.32 7.39
C LYS A 83 11.92 -0.80 8.47
N HIS A 84 13.22 -0.88 8.19
CA HIS A 84 14.21 -1.39 9.13
C HIS A 84 14.23 -0.60 10.45
N SER A 85 14.32 0.73 10.38
CA SER A 85 14.30 1.59 11.56
C SER A 85 13.02 1.40 12.40
N LEU A 86 11.85 1.37 11.75
CA LEU A 86 10.57 1.12 12.41
C LEU A 86 10.56 -0.23 13.15
N LYS A 87 11.04 -1.30 12.49
CA LYS A 87 11.15 -2.64 13.10
C LYS A 87 12.06 -2.64 14.33
N MET A 88 13.20 -1.96 14.27
CA MET A 88 14.09 -1.84 15.42
C MET A 88 13.41 -1.15 16.60
N GLN A 89 12.75 -0.01 16.36
CA GLN A 89 12.05 0.73 17.42
C GLN A 89 10.88 -0.06 18.00
N LEU A 90 10.13 -0.80 17.16
CA LEU A 90 9.06 -1.70 17.60
C LEU A 90 9.57 -2.89 18.41
N SER A 91 10.77 -3.39 18.11
CA SER A 91 11.41 -4.44 18.91
C SER A 91 11.74 -3.93 20.32
N ARG A 92 12.37 -2.74 20.41
CA ARG A 92 12.62 -2.05 21.69
C ARG A 92 11.31 -1.80 22.46
N ALA A 93 10.29 -1.27 21.78
CA ALA A 93 8.92 -1.09 22.29
C ALA A 93 8.38 -2.35 22.94
N SER A 94 8.47 -3.47 22.23
CA SER A 94 7.92 -4.74 22.68
C SER A 94 8.64 -5.29 23.91
N GLN A 95 9.94 -5.04 24.04
CA GLN A 95 10.70 -5.43 25.24
C GLN A 95 10.25 -4.62 26.45
N PHE A 96 10.08 -3.30 26.28
CA PHE A 96 9.62 -2.42 27.36
C PHE A 96 8.19 -2.72 27.81
N LEU A 97 7.26 -2.99 26.90
CA LEU A 97 5.88 -3.35 27.26
C LEU A 97 5.79 -4.63 28.14
N ARG A 98 6.85 -5.45 28.18
CA ARG A 98 6.93 -6.65 29.03
C ARG A 98 7.67 -6.42 30.34
N SER A 99 8.21 -5.22 30.59
CA SER A 99 8.98 -4.93 31.79
C SER A 99 8.06 -4.67 32.99
N GLN A 100 8.59 -4.88 34.20
CA GLN A 100 7.89 -4.47 35.43
C GLN A 100 7.77 -2.95 35.54
N GLU A 101 8.74 -2.23 34.95
CA GLU A 101 8.74 -0.77 34.88
C GLU A 101 7.52 -0.26 34.12
N PHE A 102 7.16 -0.87 32.98
CA PHE A 102 5.95 -0.51 32.25
C PHE A 102 4.68 -0.84 33.05
N ALA A 103 4.64 -2.00 33.71
CA ALA A 103 3.50 -2.41 34.53
C ALA A 103 3.24 -1.47 35.72
N GLY A 104 4.29 -0.79 36.21
CA GLY A 104 4.21 0.20 37.28
C GLY A 104 3.75 1.60 36.83
N LEU A 105 3.64 1.87 35.52
CA LEU A 105 3.23 3.19 35.03
C LEU A 105 1.75 3.48 35.31
N PRO A 106 1.33 4.76 35.35
CA PRO A 106 -0.09 5.11 35.39
C PRO A 106 -0.87 4.44 34.24
N ILE A 107 -2.07 3.92 34.53
CA ILE A 107 -2.91 3.19 33.57
C ILE A 107 -3.11 3.99 32.27
N LYS A 108 -3.34 5.31 32.36
CA LYS A 108 -3.49 6.18 31.19
C LYS A 108 -2.24 6.20 30.31
N THR A 109 -1.05 6.15 30.91
CA THR A 109 0.22 6.08 30.19
C THR A 109 0.38 4.73 29.50
N GLN A 110 0.05 3.62 30.19
CA GLN A 110 0.09 2.29 29.60
C GLN A 110 -0.82 2.19 28.37
N GLN A 111 -2.08 2.60 28.51
CA GLN A 111 -3.06 2.60 27.43
C GLN A 111 -2.62 3.46 26.23
N TYR A 112 -2.05 4.64 26.50
CA TYR A 112 -1.48 5.48 25.45
C TYR A 112 -0.39 4.74 24.68
N TRP A 113 0.58 4.15 25.40
CA TRP A 113 1.68 3.43 24.79
C TRP A 113 1.23 2.23 23.95
N GLU A 114 0.38 1.37 24.51
CA GLU A 114 -0.16 0.20 23.80
C GLU A 114 -0.88 0.60 22.51
N ARG A 115 -1.67 1.68 22.56
CA ARG A 115 -2.35 2.23 21.38
C ARG A 115 -1.35 2.68 20.32
N GLU A 116 -0.35 3.47 20.70
CA GLU A 116 0.63 3.99 19.74
C GLU A 116 1.51 2.89 19.14
N ILE A 117 1.92 1.90 19.94
CA ILE A 117 2.69 0.75 19.45
C ILE A 117 1.83 -0.14 18.53
N THR A 118 0.55 -0.32 18.84
CA THR A 118 -0.38 -1.04 17.95
C THR A 118 -0.54 -0.31 16.62
N ALA A 119 -0.72 1.01 16.63
CA ALA A 119 -0.79 1.81 15.41
C ALA A 119 0.50 1.70 14.58
N ALA A 120 1.66 1.74 15.23
CA ALA A 120 2.95 1.59 14.58
C ALA A 120 3.15 0.19 13.96
N ARG A 121 2.67 -0.88 14.62
CA ARG A 121 2.68 -2.25 14.05
C ARG A 121 1.80 -2.38 12.81
N ASN A 122 0.62 -1.75 12.81
CA ASN A 122 -0.24 -1.73 11.62
C ASN A 122 0.47 -1.07 10.42
N ILE A 123 1.22 0.02 10.66
CA ILE A 123 2.04 0.67 9.64
C ILE A 123 3.20 -0.23 9.20
N GLU A 124 3.81 -0.99 10.11
CA GLU A 124 4.90 -1.91 9.77
C GLU A 124 4.46 -3.00 8.77
N VAL A 125 3.27 -3.57 8.95
CA VAL A 125 2.75 -4.63 8.06
C VAL A 125 2.02 -4.11 6.81
N ALA A 126 1.59 -2.85 6.78
CA ALA A 126 0.83 -2.29 5.67
C ALA A 126 1.64 -2.26 4.35
N SER A 127 1.09 -2.79 3.26
CA SER A 127 1.75 -2.80 1.93
C SER A 127 1.82 -1.42 1.28
N ASN A 128 0.97 -0.49 1.71
CA ASN A 128 0.78 0.87 1.20
C ASN A 128 1.30 1.92 2.19
N THR A 129 2.51 1.72 2.70
CA THR A 129 3.20 2.70 3.55
C THR A 129 4.27 3.39 2.74
N ASP A 130 4.27 4.73 2.68
CA ASP A 130 5.37 5.48 2.08
C ASP A 130 6.55 5.64 3.06
N GLN A 131 7.70 6.07 2.55
CA GLN A 131 8.92 6.22 3.34
C GLN A 131 8.78 7.29 4.43
N ALA A 132 8.04 8.38 4.17
CA ALA A 132 7.90 9.47 5.13
C ALA A 132 7.08 9.02 6.35
N LEU A 133 6.00 8.29 6.13
CA LEU A 133 5.18 7.70 7.18
C LEU A 133 5.96 6.66 7.98
N ALA A 134 6.71 5.77 7.32
CA ALA A 134 7.56 4.80 8.02
C ALA A 134 8.58 5.49 8.93
N ASN A 135 9.26 6.52 8.41
CA ASN A 135 10.25 7.30 9.17
C ASN A 135 9.62 8.06 10.33
N LYS A 136 8.49 8.75 10.09
CA LYS A 136 7.76 9.49 11.12
C LYS A 136 7.29 8.58 12.24
N THR A 137 6.79 7.39 11.92
CA THR A 137 6.36 6.40 12.90
C THR A 137 7.56 5.87 13.70
N ALA A 138 8.68 5.57 13.05
CA ALA A 138 9.90 5.14 13.75
C ALA A 138 10.38 6.21 14.75
N ILE A 139 10.42 7.48 14.32
CA ILE A 139 10.78 8.62 15.18
C ILE A 139 9.80 8.74 16.35
N LYS A 140 8.49 8.65 16.09
CA LYS A 140 7.47 8.72 17.15
C LYS A 140 7.70 7.65 18.22
N VAL A 141 7.92 6.40 17.82
CA VAL A 141 8.20 5.30 18.75
C VAL A 141 9.49 5.57 19.54
N ALA A 142 10.54 6.07 18.89
CA ALA A 142 11.79 6.43 19.55
C ALA A 142 11.61 7.57 20.59
N THR A 143 10.91 8.65 20.23
CA THR A 143 10.69 9.79 21.14
C THR A 143 9.85 9.41 22.37
N MET A 144 8.90 8.49 22.23
CA MET A 144 8.15 7.97 23.38
C MET A 144 9.11 7.36 24.41
N PHE A 145 10.10 6.58 23.96
CA PHE A 145 11.15 6.03 24.80
C PHE A 145 12.01 7.08 25.48
N ASP A 146 12.53 8.02 24.70
CA ASP A 146 13.43 9.05 25.24
C ASP A 146 12.72 9.89 26.31
N THR A 147 11.43 10.17 26.12
CA THR A 147 10.60 10.87 27.12
C THR A 147 10.47 10.07 28.41
N MET A 148 10.31 8.75 28.32
CA MET A 148 10.19 7.89 29.49
C MET A 148 11.51 7.82 30.28
N GLU A 149 12.64 7.62 29.58
CA GLU A 149 13.96 7.63 30.20
C GLU A 149 14.26 8.96 30.90
N GLN A 150 13.87 10.09 30.30
CA GLN A 150 14.01 11.41 30.92
C GLN A 150 13.20 11.54 32.22
N MET A 151 11.98 11.00 32.27
CA MET A 151 11.18 11.00 33.50
C MET A 151 11.81 10.16 34.63
N ARG A 152 12.65 9.17 34.31
CA ARG A 152 13.36 8.36 35.32
C ARG A 152 14.49 9.12 36.01
N HIS A 153 15.02 10.17 35.36
CA HIS A 153 16.18 10.91 35.83
C HIS A 153 15.83 12.25 36.51
N ASN A 154 14.54 12.58 36.61
CA ASN A 154 14.01 13.75 37.30
C ASN A 154 13.29 13.36 38.60
#